data_AF-A0A6B3H7X3-F1
#
_entry.id   AF-A0A6B3H7X3-F1
#
_cell.length_a   1.000
_cell.length_b   1.000
_cell.length_c   1.000
_cell.angle_alpha   90.00
_cell.angle_beta   90.00
_cell.angle_gamma   90.00
#
_symmetry.space_group_name_H-M   'P 1'
#
loop_
_entity.id
_entity.type
_entity.pdbx_description
1 polymer ?
#
loop_
_entity_poly.entity_id
_entity_poly.type
_entity_poly.pdbx_seq_one_letter_code
_entity_poly.pdbx_strand_id
1 'polypeptide(L)' 'QSMAWKIKRHSNDELRQRFVDICVPQAEALGLTLPDPDIRWNEERGQHDFGAIDWTEFQEVLKGNGPCNEQRITQRR' A
#
# COMPACT_ATOMS: atom_id res chain seq x y z
N GLN A 1 9.52 -15.14 11.78
CA GLN A 1 10.86 -15.42 11.21
C GLN A 1 11.63 -14.10 10.96
N SER A 2 11.22 -13.18 10.08
CA SER A 2 12.02 -11.96 9.75
C SER A 2 12.09 -10.86 10.83
N MET A 3 11.10 -10.72 11.71
CA MET A 3 11.12 -9.72 12.81
C MET A 3 12.07 -10.14 13.95
N ALA A 4 12.19 -11.44 14.21
CA ALA A 4 13.01 -11.97 15.30
C ALA A 4 14.51 -11.69 15.12
N TRP A 5 14.97 -11.64 13.87
CA TRP A 5 16.35 -11.28 13.52
C TRP A 5 16.53 -9.82 13.12
N LYS A 6 15.52 -8.96 13.37
CA LYS A 6 15.52 -7.52 13.03
C LYS A 6 15.77 -7.23 11.54
N ILE A 7 15.52 -8.19 10.65
CA ILE A 7 15.55 -7.97 9.19
C ILE A 7 14.41 -7.03 8.80
N LYS A 8 13.22 -7.26 9.38
CA LYS A 8 12.13 -6.28 9.40
C LYS A 8 12.12 -5.60 10.76
N ARG A 9 12.17 -4.27 10.78
CA ARG A 9 12.08 -3.45 12.00
C ARG A 9 10.65 -2.98 12.28
N HIS A 10 9.83 -2.95 11.25
CA HIS A 10 8.43 -2.56 11.28
C HIS A 10 7.60 -3.60 10.55
N SER A 11 6.35 -3.75 10.97
CA SER A 11 5.40 -4.59 10.24
C SER A 11 5.06 -3.96 8.88
N ASN A 12 4.57 -4.76 7.95
CA ASN A 12 4.13 -4.24 6.65
C ASN A 12 2.97 -3.22 6.82
N ASP A 13 2.09 -3.46 7.79
CA ASP A 13 0.93 -2.61 8.04
C ASP A 13 1.33 -1.29 8.70
N GLU A 14 2.31 -1.31 9.61
CA GLU A 14 2.90 -0.09 10.18
C GLU A 14 3.51 0.81 9.10
N LEU A 15 4.26 0.22 8.17
CA LEU A 15 4.85 0.97 7.06
C LEU A 15 3.78 1.51 6.11
N ARG A 16 2.72 0.74 5.86
CA ARG A 16 1.59 1.19 5.02
C ARG A 16 0.84 2.34 5.66
N GLN A 17 0.52 2.24 6.95
CA GLN A 17 -0.17 3.30 7.69
C GLN A 17 0.63 4.61 7.62
N ARG A 18 1.93 4.54 7.94
CA ARG A 18 2.81 5.70 7.86
C ARG A 18 2.88 6.31 6.45
N PHE A 19 2.84 5.47 5.41
CA PHE A 19 2.82 5.94 4.04
C PHE A 19 1.53 6.69 3.72
N VAL A 20 0.37 6.16 4.11
CA VAL A 20 -0.93 6.82 3.91
C VAL A 20 -0.96 8.17 4.63
N ASP A 21 -0.53 8.21 5.90
CA ASP A 21 -0.52 9.44 6.70
C ASP A 21 0.34 10.55 6.09
N ILE A 22 1.42 10.20 5.37
CA ILE A 22 2.28 11.15 4.67
C ILE A 22 1.69 11.53 3.30
N CYS A 23 1.07 10.59 2.60
CA CYS A 23 0.61 10.77 1.23
C CYS A 23 -0.67 11.59 1.13
N VAL A 24 -1.62 11.42 2.06
CA VAL A 24 -2.89 12.17 2.08
C VAL A 24 -2.66 13.70 2.05
N PRO A 25 -1.90 14.31 2.97
CA PRO A 25 -1.68 15.77 2.95
C PRO A 25 -0.89 16.24 1.71
N GLN A 26 -0.05 15.38 1.13
CA GLN A 26 0.64 15.69 -0.12
C GLN A 26 -0.31 15.72 -1.32
N ALA A 27 -1.25 14.77 -1.38
CA ALA A 27 -2.29 14.74 -2.41
C ALA A 27 -3.19 15.98 -2.29
N GLU A 28 -3.61 16.32 -1.08
CA GLU A 28 -4.40 17.54 -0.80
C GLU A 28 -3.65 18.81 -1.20
N ALA A 29 -2.35 18.91 -0.87
CA ALA A 29 -1.52 20.04 -1.27
C ALA A 29 -1.38 20.17 -2.80
N LEU A 30 -1.45 19.06 -3.53
CA LEU A 30 -1.46 19.03 -5.00
C LEU A 30 -2.87 19.22 -5.60
N GLY A 31 -3.92 19.32 -4.79
CA GLY A 31 -5.30 19.39 -5.24
C GLY A 31 -5.81 18.09 -5.86
N LEU A 32 -5.20 16.95 -5.51
CA LEU A 32 -5.56 15.62 -6.01
C LEU A 32 -6.50 14.91 -5.05
N THR A 33 -7.42 14.13 -5.60
CA THR A 33 -8.28 13.22 -4.83
C THR A 33 -7.72 11.80 -4.93
N LEU A 34 -7.50 11.16 -3.78
CA LEU A 34 -7.12 9.75 -3.74
C LEU A 34 -8.34 8.88 -4.11
N PRO A 35 -8.16 7.80 -4.89
CA PRO A 35 -9.25 6.94 -5.35
C PRO A 35 -9.69 5.94 -4.26
N ASP A 36 -9.93 6.43 -3.05
CA ASP A 36 -10.43 5.63 -1.92
C ASP A 36 -11.43 6.48 -1.12
N PRO A 37 -12.74 6.13 -1.15
CA PRO A 37 -13.79 6.89 -0.48
C PRO A 37 -13.76 6.73 1.05
N ASP A 38 -13.09 5.70 1.57
CA ASP A 38 -13.03 5.43 3.01
C ASP A 38 -11.88 6.18 3.69
N ILE A 39 -11.04 6.89 2.93
CA ILE A 39 -9.97 7.71 3.49
C ILE A 39 -10.54 8.84 4.32
N ARG A 40 -10.23 8.83 5.62
CA ARG A 40 -10.64 9.88 6.55
C ARG A 40 -9.65 10.01 7.70
N TRP A 41 -9.45 11.24 8.15
CA TRP A 41 -8.71 11.50 9.37
C TRP A 41 -9.46 10.96 10.59
N ASN A 42 -8.79 10.13 11.38
CA ASN A 42 -9.30 9.59 12.65
C ASN A 42 -8.59 10.29 13.82
N GLU A 43 -9.30 11.21 14.47
CA GLU A 43 -8.76 12.00 15.59
C GLU A 43 -8.38 11.16 16.81
N GLU A 44 -9.08 10.05 17.07
CA GLU A 44 -8.79 9.16 18.21
C GLU A 44 -7.49 8.38 18.03
N ARG A 45 -7.19 8.02 16.78
CA ARG A 45 -5.96 7.28 16.42
C ARG A 45 -4.80 8.20 16.03
N GLY A 46 -5.09 9.45 15.67
CA GLY A 46 -4.13 10.39 15.10
C GLY A 46 -3.55 9.91 13.76
N GLN A 47 -4.38 9.21 12.96
CA GLN A 47 -3.99 8.55 11.72
C GLN A 47 -5.15 8.60 10.71
N HIS A 48 -4.86 8.42 9.42
CA HIS A 48 -5.90 8.23 8.41
C HIS A 48 -6.37 6.78 8.40
N ASP A 49 -7.68 6.56 8.55
CA ASP A 49 -8.29 5.30 8.16
C ASP A 49 -8.33 5.23 6.62
N PHE A 50 -8.24 4.02 6.06
CA PHE A 50 -8.30 3.77 4.61
C PHE A 50 -9.03 2.46 4.34
N GLY A 51 -9.51 2.28 3.11
CA GLY A 51 -10.33 1.15 2.70
C GLY A 51 -9.60 -0.19 2.70
N ALA A 52 -10.37 -1.26 2.55
CA ALA A 52 -9.82 -2.60 2.44
C ALA A 52 -9.05 -2.76 1.12
N ILE A 53 -7.86 -3.38 1.20
CA ILE A 53 -7.07 -3.72 0.01
C ILE A 53 -7.69 -4.93 -0.67
N ASP A 54 -7.75 -4.93 -2.00
CA ASP A 54 -8.06 -6.13 -2.77
C ASP A 54 -6.89 -7.13 -2.69
N TRP A 55 -6.97 -8.00 -1.69
CA TRP A 55 -5.99 -9.06 -1.49
C TRP A 55 -6.07 -10.16 -2.54
N THR A 56 -7.21 -10.31 -3.24
CA THR A 56 -7.37 -11.26 -4.34
C THR A 56 -6.51 -10.82 -5.52
N GLU A 57 -6.65 -9.57 -5.95
CA GLU A 57 -5.82 -9.00 -7.01
C GLU A 57 -4.33 -9.08 -6.65
N PHE A 58 -3.97 -8.69 -5.44
CA PHE A 58 -2.59 -8.74 -4.96
C PHE A 58 -1.98 -10.15 -5.09
N GLN A 59 -2.74 -11.19 -4.75
CA GLN A 59 -2.28 -12.58 -4.88
C GLN A 59 -2.14 -13.01 -6.34
N GLU A 60 -3.06 -12.62 -7.22
CA GLU A 60 -2.98 -12.94 -8.65
C GLU A 60 -1.77 -12.28 -9.32
N VAL A 61 -1.49 -11.01 -8.98
CA VAL A 61 -0.30 -10.31 -9.45
C VAL A 61 0.98 -11.00 -8.97
N LEU A 62 1.03 -11.42 -7.70
CA LEU A 62 2.19 -12.16 -7.18
C LEU A 62 2.42 -13.50 -7.87
N LYS A 63 1.34 -14.19 -8.27
CA LYS A 63 1.43 -15.49 -8.96
C LYS A 63 1.91 -15.39 -10.42
N GLY A 64 1.93 -14.20 -11.01
CA GLY A 64 2.27 -14.05 -12.43
C GLY A 64 1.12 -13.60 -13.32
N ASN A 65 -0.09 -13.45 -12.79
CA ASN A 65 -1.31 -13.15 -13.56
C ASN A 65 -1.65 -11.64 -13.55
N GLY A 66 -0.67 -10.79 -13.25
CA GLY A 66 -0.83 -9.35 -13.30
C GLY A 66 -0.73 -8.80 -14.72
N PRO A 67 -1.19 -7.56 -14.95
CA PRO A 67 -1.37 -6.98 -16.29
C PRO A 67 -0.08 -6.93 -17.14
N CYS A 68 1.10 -6.86 -16.50
CA CYS A 68 2.37 -6.74 -17.21
C CYS A 68 3.38 -7.84 -16.82
N ASN A 69 2.96 -8.90 -16.12
CA ASN A 69 3.90 -9.89 -15.59
C ASN A 69 4.63 -10.65 -16.70
N GLU A 70 3.88 -11.17 -17.68
CA GLU A 70 4.45 -11.87 -18.84
C GLU A 70 5.40 -10.96 -19.64
N GLN A 71 4.98 -9.73 -19.92
CA GLN A 71 5.79 -8.74 -20.63
C GLN A 71 7.13 -8.49 -19.92
N ARG A 72 7.12 -8.32 -18.58
CA ARG A 72 8.33 -8.08 -17.79
C ARG A 72 9.28 -9.27 -17.76
N ILE A 73 8.76 -10.49 -17.76
CA ILE A 73 9.58 -11.70 -17.82
C ILE A 73 10.19 -11.85 -19.22
N THR A 74 9.41 -11.67 -20.27
CA THR A 74 9.87 -11.79 -21.67
C THR A 74 10.96 -10.76 -22.00
N GLN A 75 10.83 -9.51 -21.54
CA GLN A 75 11.87 -8.48 -21.75
C GLN A 75 13.19 -8.75 -21.03
N ARG A 76 13.20 -9.63 -20.02
CA ARG A 76 14.39 -9.98 -19.23
C ARG A 76 15.03 -11.31 -19.64
N ARG A 77 14.42 -12.02 -20.59
CA ARG A 77 14.99 -13.21 -21.23
C ARG A 77 15.87 -12.80 -22.39
#